data_AF-A0A833HCE6-F1
#
_entry.id   AF-A0A833HCE6-F1
#
_cell.length_a   1.000
_cell.length_b   1.000
_cell.length_c   1.000
_cell.angle_alpha   90.00
_cell.angle_beta   90.00
_cell.angle_gamma   90.00
#
_symmetry.space_group_name_H-M   'P 1'
#
loop_
_entity.id
_entity.type
_entity.pdbx_description
1 polymer ?
#
loop_
_entity_poly.entity_id
_entity_poly.type
_entity_poly.pdbx_seq_one_letter_code
_entity_poly.pdbx_strand_id
1 'polypeptide(L)'
;MADKARKADSTWAIFVLAACYLVFLFLWRILLPGGAWPPPPMHYASMGLDILLIAVVFALRFRLSEHLGANPSRATFATVLFWCALGAGFGSLLIRFTSESAWWTGHLS
;
A
#
# COMPACT_ATOMS: atom_id res chain seq x y z
N MET A 1 -20.03 1.06 -24.98
CA MET A 1 -18.94 1.99 -24.64
C MET A 1 -19.01 2.47 -23.17
N ALA A 2 -20.19 2.79 -22.63
CA ALA A 2 -20.36 3.23 -21.25
C ALA A 2 -19.84 2.25 -20.17
N ASP A 3 -20.03 0.93 -20.34
CA ASP A 3 -19.59 -0.06 -19.33
C ASP A 3 -18.06 -0.17 -19.20
N LYS A 4 -17.31 -0.03 -20.30
CA LYS A 4 -15.85 -0.03 -20.29
C LYS A 4 -15.30 1.18 -19.53
N ALA A 5 -15.85 2.37 -19.77
CA ALA A 5 -15.47 3.59 -19.05
C ALA A 5 -15.70 3.45 -17.55
N ARG A 6 -16.89 2.97 -17.14
CA ARG A 6 -17.21 2.72 -15.72
C ARG A 6 -16.24 1.74 -15.04
N LYS A 7 -15.85 0.66 -15.73
CA LYS A 7 -14.87 -0.31 -15.19
C LYS A 7 -13.49 0.31 -15.04
N ALA A 8 -13.04 1.13 -15.98
CA ALA A 8 -11.76 1.84 -15.89
C ALA A 8 -11.75 2.84 -14.72
N ASP A 9 -12.83 3.61 -14.54
CA ASP A 9 -12.96 4.56 -13.43
C ASP A 9 -13.03 3.84 -12.07
N SER A 10 -13.72 2.70 -12.01
CA SER A 10 -13.76 1.87 -10.79
C SER A 10 -12.38 1.29 -10.48
N THR A 11 -11.68 0.79 -11.49
CA THR A 11 -10.31 0.26 -11.36
C THR A 11 -9.34 1.34 -10.87
N TRP A 12 -9.47 2.56 -11.40
CA TRP A 12 -8.73 3.73 -10.95
C TRP A 12 -8.99 4.05 -9.47
N ALA A 13 -10.27 4.13 -9.07
CA ALA A 13 -10.64 4.43 -7.69
C ALA A 13 -10.09 3.36 -6.73
N ILE A 14 -10.22 2.08 -7.06
CA ILE A 14 -9.71 0.97 -6.24
C ILE A 14 -8.18 1.03 -6.14
N PHE A 15 -7.48 1.34 -7.25
CA PHE A 15 -6.03 1.49 -7.24
C PHE A 15 -5.57 2.61 -6.30
N VAL A 16 -6.19 3.80 -6.43
CA VAL A 16 -5.85 4.96 -5.58
C VAL A 16 -6.13 4.64 -4.12
N LEU A 17 -7.30 4.07 -3.81
CA LEU A 17 -7.67 3.71 -2.44
C LEU A 17 -6.70 2.68 -1.83
N ALA A 18 -6.39 1.61 -2.56
CA ALA A 18 -5.46 0.58 -2.07
C ALA A 18 -4.05 1.13 -1.84
N ALA A 19 -3.55 1.96 -2.77
CA ALA A 19 -2.23 2.57 -2.67
C ALA A 19 -2.14 3.58 -1.52
N CYS A 20 -3.12 4.49 -1.41
CA CYS A 20 -3.21 5.44 -0.30
C CYS A 20 -3.35 4.73 1.05
N TYR A 21 -4.12 3.64 1.11
CA TYR A 21 -4.27 2.85 2.33
C TYR A 21 -2.95 2.20 2.78
N LEU A 22 -2.17 1.62 1.85
CA LEU A 22 -0.83 1.09 2.17
C LEU A 22 0.12 2.17 2.69
N VAL A 23 0.14 3.34 2.04
CA VAL A 23 0.97 4.47 2.47
C VAL A 23 0.55 4.96 3.85
N PHE A 24 -0.76 5.14 4.07
CA PHE A 24 -1.30 5.54 5.36
C PHE A 24 -0.94 4.54 6.47
N LEU A 25 -1.14 3.24 6.22
CA LEU A 25 -0.79 2.19 7.18
C LEU A 25 0.68 2.20 7.55
N PHE A 26 1.57 2.39 6.58
CA PHE A 26 3.00 2.47 6.83
C PHE A 26 3.37 3.70 7.66
N LEU A 27 2.84 4.88 7.30
CA LEU A 27 3.06 6.10 8.06
C LEU A 27 2.53 5.97 9.49
N TRP A 28 1.34 5.40 9.66
CA TRP A 28 0.75 5.11 10.96
C TRP A 28 1.66 4.22 11.82
N ARG A 29 2.25 3.17 11.23
CA ARG A 29 3.17 2.25 11.91
C ARG A 29 4.52 2.89 12.24
N ILE A 30 4.98 3.85 11.45
CA ILE A 30 6.21 4.61 11.72
C ILE A 30 6.00 5.63 12.84
N LEU A 31 4.84 6.30 12.85
CA LEU A 31 4.55 7.40 13.76
C LEU A 31 4.10 6.94 15.14
N LEU A 32 3.48 5.76 15.27
CA LEU A 32 3.10 5.23 16.56
C LEU A 32 4.30 4.59 17.28
N PRO A 33 4.52 4.92 18.57
CA PRO A 33 5.54 4.27 19.37
C PRO A 33 5.29 2.76 19.42
N GLY A 34 6.35 1.99 19.21
CA GLY A 34 6.27 0.54 19.15
C GLY A 34 6.00 -0.09 20.51
N GLY A 35 4.73 -0.22 20.87
CA GLY A 35 4.31 -1.21 21.88
C GLY A 35 4.49 -2.64 21.36
N ALA A 36 4.30 -3.63 22.23
CA ALA A 36 4.30 -5.04 21.82
C ALA A 36 3.26 -5.26 20.70
N TRP A 37 3.67 -5.89 19.60
CA TRP A 37 2.75 -6.25 18.53
C TRP A 37 1.63 -7.17 19.07
N PRO A 38 0.42 -7.12 18.49
CA PRO A 38 -0.64 -8.02 18.90
C PRO A 38 -0.18 -9.49 18.77
N PRO A 39 -0.49 -10.35 19.74
CA PRO A 39 -0.05 -11.73 19.71
C PRO A 39 -0.62 -12.49 18.50
N PRO A 40 0.01 -13.60 18.08
CA PRO A 40 -0.53 -14.49 17.07
C PRO A 40 -1.98 -14.89 17.41
N PRO A 41 -2.91 -14.95 16.43
CA PRO A 41 -2.66 -14.93 14.99
C PRO A 41 -2.75 -13.55 14.31
N MET A 42 -3.14 -12.49 15.03
CA MET A 42 -3.44 -11.19 14.40
C MET A 42 -2.22 -10.53 13.77
N HIS A 43 -1.03 -10.80 14.31
CA HIS A 43 0.23 -10.41 13.68
C HIS A 43 0.34 -10.92 12.23
N TYR A 44 0.18 -12.24 12.02
CA TYR A 44 0.29 -12.87 10.71
C TYR A 44 -0.85 -12.47 9.77
N ALA A 45 -2.08 -12.33 10.29
CA ALA A 45 -3.22 -11.86 9.49
C ALA A 45 -2.95 -10.46 8.92
N SER A 46 -2.38 -9.56 9.73
CA SER A 46 -2.05 -8.21 9.27
C SER A 46 -0.91 -8.17 8.25
N MET A 47 0.11 -9.02 8.39
CA MET A 47 1.15 -9.19 7.37
C MET A 47 0.58 -9.75 6.06
N GLY A 48 -0.30 -10.76 6.15
CA GLY A 48 -0.96 -11.35 4.98
C GLY A 48 -1.79 -10.32 4.23
N LEU A 49 -2.48 -9.43 4.95
CA LEU A 49 -3.22 -8.31 4.37
C LEU A 49 -2.29 -7.31 3.67
N ASP A 50 -1.16 -6.95 4.29
CA ASP A 50 -0.16 -6.07 3.67
C ASP A 50 0.36 -6.68 2.35
N ILE A 51 0.69 -7.99 2.33
CA ILE A 51 1.12 -8.72 1.12
C ILE A 51 0.01 -8.73 0.06
N LEU A 52 -1.23 -9.03 0.45
CA LEU A 52 -2.37 -9.06 -0.46
C LEU A 52 -2.58 -7.70 -1.12
N LEU A 53 -2.49 -6.61 -0.35
CA LEU A 53 -2.62 -5.25 -0.88
C LEU A 53 -1.50 -4.88 -1.85
N ILE A 54 -0.26 -5.27 -1.57
CA ILE A 54 0.85 -5.09 -2.50
C ILE A 54 0.53 -5.81 -3.83
N ALA A 55 0.06 -7.06 -3.77
CA ALA A 55 -0.33 -7.82 -4.96
C ALA A 55 -1.50 -7.17 -5.71
N VAL A 56 -2.50 -6.64 -5.01
CA VAL A 56 -3.63 -5.90 -5.61
C VAL A 56 -3.15 -4.66 -6.33
N VAL A 57 -2.32 -3.83 -5.69
CA VAL A 57 -1.76 -2.61 -6.31
C VAL A 57 -0.93 -2.96 -7.54
N PHE A 58 -0.14 -4.04 -7.48
CA PHE A 58 0.63 -4.56 -8.61
C PHE A 58 -0.28 -4.97 -9.76
N ALA A 59 -1.27 -5.84 -9.52
CA ALA A 59 -2.21 -6.30 -10.54
C ALA A 59 -3.01 -5.15 -11.16
N LEU A 60 -3.46 -4.19 -10.35
CA LEU A 60 -4.18 -3.02 -10.83
C LEU A 60 -3.29 -2.12 -11.69
N ARG A 61 -2.01 -1.96 -11.36
CA ARG A 61 -1.06 -1.16 -12.16
C ARG A 61 -0.90 -1.67 -13.58
N PHE A 62 -0.89 -2.98 -13.79
CA PHE A 62 -0.85 -3.59 -15.14
C PHE A 62 -2.17 -3.42 -15.90
N ARG A 63 -3.32 -3.55 -15.21
CA ARG A 63 -4.64 -3.31 -15.85
C ARG A 63 -4.82 -1.84 -16.25
N LEU A 64 -4.30 -0.94 -15.44
CA LEU A 64 -4.37 0.50 -15.67
C LEU A 64 -3.42 0.99 -16.77
N SER A 65 -2.26 0.34 -17.00
CA SER A 65 -1.32 0.79 -18.04
C SER A 65 -1.93 0.82 -19.44
N GLU A 66 -2.89 -0.06 -19.73
CA GLU A 66 -3.62 -0.08 -21.00
C GLU A 66 -4.50 1.17 -21.21
N HIS A 67 -4.91 1.83 -20.12
CA HIS A 67 -5.89 2.93 -20.11
C HIS A 67 -5.24 4.29 -19.84
N LEU A 68 -4.02 4.32 -19.30
CA LEU A 68 -3.31 5.54 -18.88
C LEU A 68 -2.70 6.33 -20.05
N GLY A 69 -2.58 5.74 -21.24
CA GLY A 69 -1.96 6.37 -22.42
C GLY A 69 -2.68 7.64 -22.92
N ALA A 70 -3.95 7.83 -22.56
CA ALA A 70 -4.73 8.99 -22.98
C ALA A 70 -4.50 10.26 -22.14
N ASN A 71 -3.91 10.15 -20.94
CA ASN A 71 -3.68 11.31 -20.07
C ASN A 71 -2.31 11.22 -19.35
N PRO A 72 -1.32 12.01 -19.77
CA PRO A 72 0.04 11.94 -19.23
C PRO A 72 0.11 12.32 -17.74
N SER A 73 -0.74 13.24 -17.27
CA SER A 73 -0.76 13.65 -15.86
C SER A 73 -1.17 12.50 -14.93
N ARG A 74 -2.21 11.73 -15.32
CA ARG A 74 -2.64 10.54 -14.58
C ARG A 74 -1.60 9.44 -14.62
N ALA A 75 -0.89 9.26 -15.74
CA ALA A 75 0.18 8.27 -15.86
C ALA A 75 1.35 8.55 -14.91
N THR A 76 1.79 9.81 -14.82
CA THR A 76 2.83 10.22 -13.87
C THR A 76 2.37 10.04 -12.42
N PHE A 77 1.18 10.54 -12.08
CA PHE A 77 0.63 10.40 -10.73
C PHE A 77 0.52 8.93 -10.31
N ALA A 78 -0.03 8.08 -11.18
CA ALA A 78 -0.17 6.64 -10.90
C ALA A 78 1.19 5.96 -10.68
N THR A 79 2.22 6.38 -11.42
CA THR A 79 3.58 5.84 -11.29
C THR A 79 4.21 6.24 -9.97
N VAL A 80 4.12 7.53 -9.59
CA VAL A 80 4.61 8.01 -8.29
C VAL A 80 3.89 7.29 -7.16
N LEU A 81 2.55 7.27 -7.19
CA LEU A 81 1.74 6.63 -6.16
C LEU A 81 2.03 5.13 -6.04
N PHE A 82 2.24 4.44 -7.16
CA PHE A 82 2.61 3.03 -7.19
C PHE A 82 3.94 2.77 -6.46
N TRP A 83 4.99 3.56 -6.75
CA TRP A 83 6.28 3.40 -6.09
C TRP A 83 6.22 3.75 -4.60
N CYS A 84 5.47 4.79 -4.23
CA CYS A 84 5.22 5.11 -2.83
C CYS A 84 4.51 3.96 -2.10
N ALA A 85 3.48 3.37 -2.70
CA ALA A 85 2.74 2.25 -2.12
C ALA A 85 3.58 0.98 -2.00
N LEU A 86 4.43 0.67 -2.99
CA LEU A 86 5.37 -0.44 -2.90
C LEU A 86 6.39 -0.21 -1.77
N GLY A 87 7.01 0.98 -1.71
CA GLY A 87 7.94 1.33 -0.64
C GLY A 87 7.30 1.23 0.74
N ALA A 88 6.07 1.72 0.89
CA ALA A 88 5.30 1.63 2.12
C ALA A 88 4.91 0.19 2.50
N GLY A 89 4.49 -0.62 1.53
CA GLY A 89 4.15 -2.02 1.73
C GLY A 89 5.35 -2.85 2.17
N PHE A 90 6.46 -2.78 1.41
CA PHE A 90 7.69 -3.49 1.77
C PHE A 90 8.29 -2.95 3.07
N GLY A 91 8.26 -1.64 3.29
CA GLY A 91 8.67 -1.03 4.56
C GLY A 91 7.88 -1.57 5.75
N SER A 92 6.55 -1.68 5.62
CA SER A 92 5.69 -2.26 6.65
C SER A 92 6.05 -3.72 6.96
N LEU A 93 6.39 -4.51 5.95
CA LEU A 93 6.82 -5.89 6.15
C LEU A 93 8.19 -5.94 6.84
N LEU A 94 9.14 -5.13 6.40
CA LEU A 94 10.49 -5.08 6.96
C LEU A 94 10.48 -4.72 8.45
N ILE A 95 9.66 -3.73 8.83
CA ILE A 95 9.41 -3.35 10.22
C ILE A 95 9.03 -4.56 11.07
N ARG A 96 8.15 -5.42 10.56
CA ARG A 96 7.61 -6.54 11.30
C ARG A 96 8.53 -7.77 11.30
N PHE A 97 9.38 -7.93 10.28
CA PHE A 97 10.38 -8.99 10.24
C PHE A 97 11.60 -8.69 11.12
N THR A 98 11.93 -7.42 11.32
CA THR A 98 13.16 -7.01 12.01
C THR A 98 12.97 -6.72 13.49
N SER A 99 11.73 -6.67 13.99
CA SER A 99 11.52 -6.26 15.38
C SER A 99 10.20 -6.67 16.01
N GLU A 100 10.27 -7.10 17.27
CA GLU A 100 9.10 -7.32 18.13
C GLU A 100 8.49 -5.99 18.65
N SER A 101 9.17 -4.87 18.44
CA SER A 101 8.79 -3.49 18.81
C SER A 101 9.41 -2.49 17.84
N ALA A 102 8.84 -1.32 17.56
CA ALA A 102 9.43 -0.37 16.59
C ALA A 102 10.82 0.15 17.02
N TRP A 103 11.90 -0.39 16.43
CA TRP A 103 13.30 -0.12 16.81
C TRP A 103 13.76 1.33 16.63
N TRP A 104 13.18 2.07 15.68
CA TRP A 104 13.48 3.50 15.50
C TRP A 104 12.76 4.40 16.53
N THR A 105 11.82 3.86 17.31
CA THR A 105 11.09 4.60 18.37
C THR A 105 11.71 4.46 19.75
N GLY A 106 12.82 3.71 19.90
CA GLY A 106 13.53 3.51 21.18
C GLY A 106 14.13 4.77 21.83
N HIS A 107 13.94 5.95 21.22
CA HIS A 107 14.34 7.25 21.74
C HIS A 107 13.14 8.18 22.06
N LEU A 108 11.90 7.73 21.85
CA LEU A 108 10.67 8.50 22.10
C LEU A 108 9.97 8.10 23.42
N SER A 109 10.62 7.26 24.23
CA SER A 109 10.19 6.88 25.58
C SER A 109 10.71 7.83 26.64
#